data_AF-A0A6J7P0J6-F1
#
_entry.id   AF-A0A6J7P0J6-F1
#
_cell.length_a   1.000
_cell.length_b   1.000
_cell.length_c   1.000
_cell.angle_alpha   90.00
_cell.angle_beta   90.00
_cell.angle_gamma   90.00
#
_symmetry.space_group_name_H-M   'P 1'
#
loop_
_entity.id
_entity.type
_entity.pdbx_description
1 polymer ?
#
loop_
_entity_poly.entity_id
_entity_poly.type
_entity_poly.pdbx_seq_one_letter_code
_entity_poly.pdbx_strand_id
1 'polypeptide(L)'
;MVGGFGRHNTEMMQQVPGLFMKDGAEAVNVTSLSDGRAFAIKISDGSQRAFRTIVHACLAEFGIDSPFTPEKVMGGPRVIGTIRATI
;
A
#
# COMPACT_ATOMS: atom_id res chain seq x y z
N MET A 1 -11.84 10.55 3.81
CA MET A 1 -11.21 9.76 2.72
C MET A 1 -10.93 10.67 1.54
N VAL A 2 -9.81 10.50 0.83
CA VAL A 2 -9.29 11.47 -0.17
C VAL A 2 -9.04 10.88 -1.57
N GLY A 3 -9.12 9.56 -1.75
CA GLY A 3 -8.84 8.89 -3.04
C GLY A 3 -10.06 8.60 -3.91
N GLY A 4 -11.27 8.62 -3.33
CA GLY A 4 -12.50 8.13 -3.98
C GLY A 4 -12.76 6.65 -3.69
N PHE A 5 -13.98 6.17 -3.96
CA PHE A 5 -14.41 4.80 -3.66
C PHE A 5 -13.61 3.76 -4.47
N GLY A 6 -13.32 2.60 -3.86
CA GLY A 6 -12.61 1.47 -4.50
C GLY A 6 -11.12 1.72 -4.79
N ARG A 7 -10.56 2.81 -4.28
CA ARG A 7 -9.13 3.12 -4.42
C ARG A 7 -8.37 2.53 -3.26
N HIS A 8 -7.17 2.03 -3.53
CA HIS A 8 -6.33 1.34 -2.54
C HIS A 8 -6.17 2.13 -1.23
N ASN A 9 -5.87 3.42 -1.29
CA ASN A 9 -5.75 4.25 -0.08
C ASN A 9 -7.07 4.39 0.68
N THR A 10 -8.19 4.57 -0.03
CA THR A 10 -9.52 4.63 0.58
C THR A 10 -9.84 3.32 1.30
N GLU A 11 -9.59 2.17 0.68
CA GLU A 11 -9.81 0.86 1.28
C GLU A 11 -8.92 0.64 2.52
N MET A 12 -7.63 0.97 2.44
CA MET A 12 -6.71 0.84 3.58
C MET A 12 -7.13 1.74 4.74
N MET A 13 -7.52 3.00 4.48
CA MET A 13 -8.02 3.92 5.50
C MET A 13 -9.34 3.44 6.15
N GLN A 14 -10.15 2.65 5.44
CA GLN A 14 -11.35 2.02 6.01
C GLN A 14 -11.02 0.80 6.88
N GLN A 15 -9.92 0.10 6.58
CA GLN A 15 -9.53 -1.14 7.24
C GLN A 15 -8.61 -0.92 8.44
N VAL A 16 -7.85 0.18 8.47
CA VAL A 16 -6.87 0.46 9.52
C VAL A 16 -7.27 1.74 10.27
N PRO A 17 -7.76 1.62 11.51
CA PRO A 17 -8.15 2.78 12.32
C PRO A 17 -6.98 3.76 12.53
N GLY A 18 -7.25 5.05 12.41
CA GLY A 18 -6.24 6.11 12.57
C GLY A 18 -5.27 6.26 11.40
N LEU A 19 -5.41 5.46 10.33
CA LEU A 19 -4.62 5.60 9.12
C LEU A 19 -5.14 6.76 8.26
N PHE A 20 -4.23 7.65 7.87
CA PHE A 20 -4.42 8.55 6.75
C PHE A 20 -3.41 8.21 5.66
N MET A 21 -3.86 8.16 4.40
CA MET A 21 -3.03 7.73 3.28
C MET A 21 -3.41 8.45 2.00
N LYS A 22 -2.40 8.97 1.28
CA LYS A 22 -2.56 9.56 -0.05
C LYS A 22 -1.54 9.01 -1.03
N ASP A 23 -2.02 8.32 -2.05
CA ASP A 23 -1.28 8.03 -3.27
C ASP A 23 -1.23 9.27 -4.16
N GLY A 24 -0.19 9.40 -4.99
CA GLY A 24 0.03 10.57 -5.82
C GLY A 24 0.58 10.23 -7.20
N ALA A 25 0.86 11.28 -7.96
CA ALA A 25 1.53 11.19 -9.24
C ALA A 25 2.86 10.46 -9.11
N GLU A 26 3.28 9.78 -10.19
CA GLU A 26 4.56 9.09 -10.27
C GLU A 26 4.80 8.06 -9.15
N ALA A 27 3.75 7.34 -8.74
CA ALA A 27 3.80 6.34 -7.67
C ALA A 27 4.49 6.82 -6.37
N VAL A 28 4.13 8.03 -5.94
CA VAL A 28 4.39 8.49 -4.57
C VAL A 28 3.22 8.08 -3.67
N ASN A 29 3.52 7.67 -2.44
CA ASN A 29 2.52 7.44 -1.41
C ASN A 29 3.00 8.02 -0.08
N VAL A 30 2.12 8.73 0.64
CA VAL A 30 2.40 9.23 1.99
C VAL A 30 1.34 8.71 2.93
N THR A 31 1.78 8.26 4.10
CA THR A 31 0.95 7.68 5.14
C THR A 31 1.27 8.27 6.50
N SER A 32 0.26 8.50 7.33
CA SER A 32 0.39 8.90 8.73
C SER A 32 -0.59 8.14 9.62
N LEU A 33 -0.20 7.91 10.87
CA LEU A 33 -1.00 7.28 11.92
C LEU A 33 -1.34 8.29 13.01
N SER A 34 -2.40 8.01 13.77
CA SER A 34 -2.87 8.85 14.88
C SER A 34 -1.87 9.00 16.04
N ASP A 35 -0.90 8.10 16.14
CA ASP A 35 0.17 8.13 17.15
C ASP A 35 1.42 8.91 16.69
N GLY A 36 1.34 9.58 15.53
CA GLY A 36 2.40 10.42 14.99
C GLY A 36 3.41 9.69 14.11
N ARG A 37 3.33 8.36 13.97
CA ARG A 37 4.18 7.62 13.03
C ARG A 37 3.77 7.90 11.58
N ALA A 38 4.75 7.94 10.69
CA ALA A 38 4.53 8.21 9.28
C ALA A 38 5.58 7.52 8.41
N PHE A 39 5.23 7.27 7.14
CA PHE A 39 6.16 6.82 6.13
C PHE A 39 5.78 7.36 4.75
N ALA A 40 6.76 7.40 3.85
CA ALA A 40 6.58 7.75 2.45
C ALA A 40 7.24 6.71 1.55
N ILE A 41 6.59 6.39 0.44
CA ILE A 41 7.07 5.42 -0.54
C ILE A 41 7.14 6.10 -1.91
N LYS A 42 8.19 5.78 -2.67
CA LYS A 42 8.31 6.08 -4.09
C LYS A 42 8.64 4.79 -4.83
N ILE A 43 7.87 4.45 -5.86
CA ILE A 43 8.28 3.39 -6.80
C ILE A 43 9.02 4.06 -7.96
N SER A 44 10.23 3.59 -8.23
CA SER A 44 11.14 4.24 -9.18
C SER A 44 10.63 4.23 -10.62
N ASP A 45 9.87 3.19 -11.01
CA ASP A 45 9.31 3.05 -12.35
C ASP A 45 7.94 3.74 -12.54
N GLY A 46 7.46 4.47 -11.51
CA GLY A 46 6.18 5.16 -11.54
C GLY A 46 4.96 4.22 -11.44
N SER A 47 5.15 2.91 -11.25
CA SER A 47 4.07 1.94 -11.12
C SER A 47 3.49 1.89 -9.71
N GLN A 48 2.16 1.81 -9.60
CA GLN A 48 1.48 1.61 -8.31
C GLN A 48 1.37 0.13 -7.90
N ARG A 49 1.83 -0.81 -8.74
CA ARG A 49 1.63 -2.25 -8.52
C ARG A 49 2.20 -2.76 -7.19
N ALA A 50 3.27 -2.14 -6.68
CA ALA A 50 3.90 -2.55 -5.43
C ALA A 50 3.27 -1.93 -4.17
N PHE A 51 2.38 -0.94 -4.31
CA PHE A 51 1.88 -0.13 -3.19
C PHE A 51 1.27 -0.96 -2.07
N ARG A 52 0.29 -1.83 -2.39
CA ARG A 52 -0.39 -2.61 -1.36
C ARG A 52 0.58 -3.50 -0.57
N THR A 53 1.53 -4.11 -1.27
CA THR A 53 2.56 -4.96 -0.64
C THR A 53 3.48 -4.16 0.29
N ILE A 54 3.98 -3.01 -0.16
CA ILE A 54 4.91 -2.20 0.66
C ILE A 54 4.19 -1.55 1.84
N VAL A 55 2.99 -1.00 1.63
CA VAL A 55 2.20 -0.37 2.69
C VAL A 55 1.83 -1.39 3.77
N HIS A 56 1.40 -2.59 3.38
CA HIS A 56 1.15 -3.68 4.34
C HIS A 56 2.40 -4.03 5.16
N ALA A 57 3.56 -4.16 4.51
CA ALA A 57 4.81 -4.44 5.20
C ALA A 57 5.22 -3.30 6.16
N CYS A 58 5.11 -2.03 5.74
CA CYS A 58 5.42 -0.89 6.61
C CYS A 58 4.49 -0.81 7.82
N LEU A 59 3.20 -1.14 7.66
CA LEU A 59 2.27 -1.22 8.79
C LEU A 59 2.62 -2.38 9.73
N ALA A 60 3.05 -3.52 9.19
CA ALA A 60 3.51 -4.66 9.98
C ALA A 60 4.76 -4.32 10.82
N GLU A 61 5.72 -3.57 10.28
CA GLU A 61 6.87 -3.02 11.03
C GLU A 61 6.44 -2.09 12.17
N PHE A 62 5.29 -1.44 12.01
CA PHE A 62 4.65 -0.64 13.05
C PHE A 62 3.76 -1.47 14.00
N GLY A 63 3.77 -2.80 13.90
CA GLY A 63 2.96 -3.69 14.72
C GLY A 63 1.45 -3.60 14.43
N ILE A 64 1.08 -3.10 13.25
CA ILE A 64 -0.31 -2.94 12.82
C ILE A 64 -0.62 -4.01 11.77
N ASP A 65 -1.52 -4.92 12.10
CA ASP A 65 -2.06 -5.86 11.13
C ASP A 65 -3.05 -5.15 10.19
N SER A 66 -3.05 -5.56 8.92
CA SER A 66 -3.96 -5.02 7.90
C SER A 66 -4.33 -6.12 6.91
N PRO A 67 -5.59 -6.16 6.42
CA PRO A 67 -6.01 -7.15 5.44
C PRO A 67 -5.11 -7.13 4.20
N PHE A 68 -4.53 -8.28 3.86
CA PHE A 68 -3.58 -8.39 2.76
C PHE A 68 -3.93 -9.50 1.78
N THR A 69 -4.10 -9.10 0.52
CA THR A 69 -4.14 -10.00 -0.62
C THR A 69 -2.86 -9.80 -1.42
N PRO A 70 -2.02 -10.84 -1.58
CA PRO A 70 -0.78 -10.73 -2.35
C PRO A 70 -1.03 -10.26 -3.79
N GLU A 71 -0.25 -9.28 -4.24
CA GLU A 71 -0.29 -8.79 -5.61
C GLU A 71 0.26 -9.84 -6.57
N LYS A 72 -0.54 -10.22 -7.56
CA LYS A 72 -0.20 -11.27 -8.53
C LYS A 72 0.72 -10.72 -9.62
N VAL A 73 1.77 -11.47 -9.93
CA VAL A 73 2.61 -11.24 -11.10
C VAL A 73 2.09 -12.11 -12.24
N MET A 74 1.73 -11.47 -13.35
CA MET A 74 1.15 -12.15 -14.53
C MET A 74 2.22 -12.41 -15.59
N GLY A 75 2.18 -13.60 -16.20
CA GLY A 75 2.90 -13.95 -17.42
C GLY A 75 1.88 -14.36 -18.49
N GLY A 76 1.46 -13.40 -19.32
CA GLY A 76 0.29 -13.57 -20.18
C GLY A 76 -0.98 -13.80 -19.34
N PRO A 77 -1.81 -14.82 -19.65
CA PRO A 77 -3.04 -15.08 -18.90
C PRO A 77 -2.82 -15.84 -17.58
N ARG A 78 -1.57 -16.23 -17.25
CA ARG A 78 -1.26 -17.06 -16.09
C ARG A 78 -0.62 -16.24 -14.98
N VAL A 79 -0.91 -16.59 -13.72
CA VAL A 79 -0.16 -16.10 -12.56
C VAL A 79 1.17 -16.84 -12.49
N ILE A 80 2.29 -16.11 -12.49
CA ILE A 80 3.64 -16.67 -12.45
C ILE A 80 4.39 -16.35 -11.14
N GLY A 81 3.77 -15.56 -10.25
CA GLY A 81 4.35 -15.24 -8.95
C GLY A 81 3.56 -14.21 -8.18
N THR A 82 4.17 -13.69 -7.11
CA THR A 82 3.63 -12.62 -6.28
C THR A 82 4.71 -11.61 -5.92
N ILE A 83 4.30 -10.37 -5.66
CA ILE A 83 5.19 -9.35 -5.10
C ILE A 83 5.34 -9.56 -3.60
N ARG A 84 6.57 -9.48 -3.12
CA ARG A 84 6.92 -9.52 -1.70
C ARG A 84 7.76 -8.29 -1.37
N ALA A 85 7.51 -7.70 -0.20
CA ALA A 85 8.40 -6.70 0.36
C ALA A 85 9.50 -7.39 1.16
N THR A 86 10.69 -6.80 1.15
CA THR A 86 11.78 -7.12 2.06
C THR A 86 12.28 -5.78 2.55
N ILE A 87 11.95 -5.46 3.79
CA ILE A 87 12.24 -4.19 4.45
C ILE A 87 12.87 -4.47 5.81
#